data_AF-R7QGB8-F1
#
_entry.id   AF-R7QGB8-F1
#
_cell.length_a   1.000
_cell.length_b   1.000
_cell.length_c   1.000
_cell.angle_alpha   90.00
_cell.angle_beta   90.00
_cell.angle_gamma   90.00
#
_symmetry.space_group_name_H-M   'P 1'
#
loop_
_entity.id
_entity.type
_entity.pdbx_description
1 polymer ?
#
loop_
_entity_poly.entity_id
_entity_poly.type
_entity_poly.pdbx_seq_one_letter_code
_entity_poly.pdbx_strand_id
1 'polypeptide(L)'
;MENVPSSAAAAVLGASESLPAGSALVRGYDFEGEKVDYDALFASYATTGFQATNFGKAIDIVNHMLEWKPSEEQIKNDVSPGAKCKIFLGYTSNMVSAGMRETIKFLVKYKMVDVLVSSAGGIEEDFIKCLGPTGVGSFDLKGHILRKKGLNRIGNLLVPNDNYCKFEDWEKGLTTRTQYIIGLQKTKFQCSALR
;
A
#
# COMPACT_ATOMS: atom_id res chain seq x y z
N MET A 1 24.25 49.54 9.42
CA MET A 1 22.84 49.10 9.30
C MET A 1 21.93 50.31 9.42
N GLU A 2 22.14 51.33 8.59
CA GLU A 2 21.35 52.57 8.65
C GLU A 2 20.23 52.54 7.61
N ASN A 3 19.03 52.96 8.05
CA ASN A 3 17.76 53.03 7.33
C ASN A 3 17.05 51.72 6.96
N VAL A 4 16.94 50.78 7.91
CA VAL A 4 15.84 49.79 7.84
C VAL A 4 14.55 50.52 8.24
N PRO A 5 13.52 50.56 7.38
CA PRO A 5 12.24 51.16 7.75
C PRO A 5 11.68 50.52 9.02
N SER A 6 11.20 51.32 9.97
CA SER A 6 10.69 50.83 11.26
C SER A 6 9.57 49.79 11.10
N SER A 7 8.75 49.93 10.05
CA SER A 7 7.72 48.97 9.68
C SER A 7 8.29 47.62 9.24
N ALA A 8 9.40 47.62 8.49
CA ALA A 8 10.09 46.40 8.08
C ALA A 8 10.78 45.72 9.27
N ALA A 9 11.40 46.50 10.15
CA ALA A 9 12.02 45.98 11.38
C ALA A 9 10.96 45.33 12.29
N ALA A 10 9.83 46.00 12.52
CA ALA A 10 8.74 45.47 13.34
C ALA A 10 8.11 44.19 12.74
N ALA A 11 8.01 44.10 11.41
CA ALA A 11 7.43 42.94 10.74
C ALA A 11 8.34 41.69 10.80
N VAL A 12 9.66 41.87 10.80
CA VAL A 12 10.62 40.74 10.74
C VAL A 12 11.16 40.35 12.12
N LEU A 13 11.30 41.32 13.04
CA LEU A 13 11.91 41.12 14.36
C LEU A 13 10.88 41.06 15.49
N GLY A 14 9.64 40.68 15.17
CA GLY A 14 8.61 40.45 16.18
C GLY A 14 9.01 39.33 17.14
N ALA A 15 8.74 39.52 18.43
CA ALA A 15 8.95 38.47 19.42
C ALA A 15 7.99 37.29 19.16
N SER A 16 8.52 36.07 19.16
CA SER A 16 7.70 34.87 19.04
C SER A 16 7.19 34.42 20.42
N GLU A 17 6.01 33.79 20.43
CA GLU A 17 5.60 32.97 21.56
C GLU A 17 6.47 31.72 21.69
N SER A 18 6.39 31.06 22.85
CA SER A 18 7.03 29.76 23.05
C SER A 18 6.26 28.65 22.34
N LEU A 19 6.96 27.60 21.93
CA LEU A 19 6.31 26.42 21.38
C LEU A 19 5.37 25.77 22.41
N PRO A 20 4.24 25.17 21.98
CA PRO A 20 3.35 24.43 22.86
C PRO A 20 4.10 23.34 23.64
N ALA A 21 3.72 23.12 24.89
CA ALA A 21 4.31 22.06 25.71
C ALA A 21 4.13 20.69 25.03
N GLY A 22 5.20 19.90 24.98
CA GLY A 22 5.19 18.59 24.32
C GLY A 22 5.37 18.61 22.80
N SER A 23 5.62 19.78 22.19
CA SER A 23 5.97 19.84 20.76
C SER A 23 7.22 18.99 20.47
N ALA A 24 7.09 18.02 19.58
CA ALA A 24 8.24 17.28 19.09
C ALA A 24 9.16 18.23 18.29
N LEU A 25 10.44 18.26 18.64
CA LEU A 25 11.43 19.05 17.93
C LEU A 25 11.86 18.31 16.66
N VAL A 26 12.05 19.05 15.58
CA VAL A 26 12.52 18.49 14.31
C VAL A 26 13.95 17.98 14.49
N ARG A 27 14.15 16.69 14.20
CA ARG A 27 15.45 16.02 14.21
C ARG A 27 15.40 14.80 13.29
N GLY A 28 16.35 14.73 12.36
CA GLY A 28 16.56 13.56 11.51
C GLY A 28 17.49 12.53 12.15
N TYR A 29 17.67 11.39 11.47
CA TYR A 29 18.66 10.38 11.83
C TYR A 29 20.10 10.92 11.71
N ASP A 30 20.95 10.55 12.67
CA ASP A 30 22.36 10.91 12.69
C ASP A 30 23.20 9.76 12.11
N PHE A 31 23.94 10.03 11.04
CA PHE A 31 24.71 9.03 10.29
C PHE A 31 26.17 8.88 10.76
N GLU A 32 26.61 9.62 11.78
CA GLU A 32 28.00 9.56 12.28
C GLU A 32 28.35 8.24 13.02
N GLY A 33 27.38 7.33 13.21
CA GLY A 33 27.61 6.00 13.77
C GLY A 33 28.40 5.08 12.83
N GLU A 34 29.09 4.08 13.39
CA GLU A 34 29.91 3.13 12.61
C GLU A 34 29.11 2.30 11.58
N LYS A 35 27.80 2.11 11.82
CA LYS A 35 26.88 1.36 10.96
C LYS A 35 25.54 2.07 10.89
N VAL A 36 24.87 1.92 9.74
CA VAL A 36 23.51 2.42 9.55
C VAL A 36 22.52 1.49 10.25
N ASP A 37 21.79 2.03 11.21
CA ASP A 37 20.65 1.37 11.86
C ASP A 37 19.36 1.81 11.15
N TYR A 38 18.77 0.88 10.39
CA TYR A 38 17.55 1.15 9.61
C TYR A 38 16.31 1.31 10.49
N ASP A 39 16.24 0.62 11.63
CA ASP A 39 15.09 0.75 12.55
C ASP A 39 15.11 2.14 13.18
N ALA A 40 16.28 2.59 13.63
CA ALA A 40 16.47 3.95 14.14
C ALA A 40 16.27 5.02 13.05
N LEU A 41 16.67 4.74 11.80
CA LEU A 41 16.42 5.63 10.67
C LEU A 41 14.90 5.80 10.43
N PHE A 42 14.14 4.72 10.34
CA PHE A 42 12.70 4.80 10.14
C PHE A 42 11.97 5.35 11.37
N ALA A 43 12.44 5.08 12.59
CA ALA A 43 11.91 5.71 13.80
C ALA A 43 12.08 7.23 13.78
N SER A 44 13.23 7.73 13.27
CA SER A 44 13.47 9.18 13.15
C SER A 44 12.48 9.90 12.23
N TYR A 45 11.80 9.18 11.31
CA TYR A 45 10.86 9.79 10.38
C TYR A 45 9.72 10.51 11.10
N ALA A 46 9.35 10.10 12.31
CA ALA A 46 8.38 10.80 13.15
C ALA A 46 8.75 12.27 13.38
N THR A 47 10.05 12.58 13.50
CA THR A 47 10.59 13.92 13.78
C THR A 47 11.33 14.56 12.60
N THR A 48 11.42 13.89 11.44
CA THR A 48 12.12 14.42 10.26
C THR A 48 11.34 15.53 9.53
N GLY A 49 10.01 15.49 9.54
CA GLY A 49 9.15 16.48 8.88
C GLY A 49 8.57 16.03 7.54
N PHE A 50 7.62 16.79 7.00
CA PHE A 50 6.93 16.55 5.74
C PHE A 50 6.34 15.12 5.61
N GLN A 51 6.57 14.43 4.49
CA GLN A 51 6.05 13.07 4.28
C GLN A 51 6.72 12.02 5.15
N ALA A 52 7.93 12.27 5.65
CA ALA A 52 8.57 11.36 6.61
C ALA A 52 7.72 11.26 7.89
N THR A 53 7.26 12.40 8.43
CA THR A 53 6.38 12.40 9.61
C THR A 53 5.06 11.68 9.34
N ASN A 54 4.49 11.79 8.13
CA ASN A 54 3.30 11.03 7.77
C ASN A 54 3.57 9.52 7.70
N PHE A 55 4.75 9.11 7.21
CA PHE A 55 5.16 7.71 7.20
C PHE A 55 5.35 7.15 8.61
N GLY A 56 6.00 7.88 9.52
CA GLY A 56 6.12 7.50 10.93
C GLY A 56 4.75 7.31 11.58
N LYS A 57 3.84 8.27 11.39
CA LYS A 57 2.43 8.14 11.86
C LYS A 57 1.72 6.93 11.27
N ALA A 58 1.97 6.61 10.00
CA ALA A 58 1.37 5.45 9.36
C ALA A 58 1.85 4.13 9.99
N ILE A 59 3.14 4.04 10.36
CA ILE A 59 3.67 2.89 11.11
C ILE A 59 2.94 2.75 12.45
N ASP A 60 2.82 3.83 13.21
CA ASP A 60 2.16 3.81 14.53
C ASP A 60 0.70 3.36 14.41
N ILE A 61 -0.04 3.88 13.42
CA ILE A 61 -1.43 3.50 13.17
C ILE A 61 -1.55 2.02 12.80
N VAL A 62 -0.66 1.51 11.93
CA VAL A 62 -0.66 0.09 11.54
C VAL A 62 -0.35 -0.81 12.73
N ASN A 63 0.65 -0.47 13.54
CA ASN A 63 0.97 -1.24 14.75
C ASN A 63 -0.20 -1.21 15.74
N HIS A 64 -0.83 -0.05 15.94
CA HIS A 64 -2.04 0.06 16.75
C HIS A 64 -3.17 -0.83 16.22
N MET A 65 -3.41 -0.92 14.91
CA MET A 65 -4.42 -1.83 14.35
C MET A 65 -4.10 -3.30 14.65
N LEU A 66 -2.83 -3.70 14.52
CA LEU A 66 -2.37 -5.08 14.75
C LEU A 66 -2.44 -5.49 16.23
N GLU A 67 -2.16 -4.55 17.13
CA GLU A 67 -2.10 -4.77 18.58
C GLU A 67 -3.43 -4.46 19.29
N TRP A 68 -4.39 -3.85 18.58
CA TRP A 68 -5.64 -3.38 19.15
C TRP A 68 -6.38 -4.50 19.91
N LYS A 69 -6.83 -4.15 21.11
CA LYS A 69 -7.70 -4.95 21.96
C LYS A 69 -8.79 -4.03 22.53
N PRO A 70 -9.99 -4.56 22.82
CA PRO A 70 -11.04 -3.76 23.42
C PRO A 70 -10.64 -3.31 24.83
N SER A 71 -11.00 -2.07 25.17
CA SER A 71 -10.92 -1.54 26.54
C SER A 71 -11.94 -2.20 27.46
N GLU A 72 -11.77 -2.06 28.77
CA GLU A 72 -12.72 -2.57 29.76
C GLU A 72 -14.14 -2.02 29.56
N GLU A 73 -14.26 -0.76 29.15
CA GLU A 73 -15.55 -0.13 28.86
C GLU A 73 -16.21 -0.77 27.63
N GLN A 74 -15.44 -1.02 26.57
CA GLN A 74 -15.95 -1.69 25.38
C GLN A 74 -16.39 -3.13 25.67
N ILE A 75 -15.67 -3.84 26.54
CA ILE A 75 -16.05 -5.18 26.97
C ILE A 75 -17.38 -5.15 27.75
N LYS A 76 -17.59 -4.14 28.60
CA LYS A 76 -18.87 -3.94 29.30
C LYS A 76 -20.03 -3.62 28.35
N ASN A 77 -19.72 -3.05 27.18
CA ASN A 77 -20.66 -2.75 26.10
C ASN A 77 -20.69 -3.85 25.02
N ASP A 78 -20.61 -5.11 25.44
CA ASP A 78 -20.76 -6.32 24.61
C ASP A 78 -19.69 -6.56 23.52
N VAL A 79 -18.53 -5.90 23.58
CA VAL A 79 -17.39 -6.29 22.73
C VAL A 79 -16.68 -7.51 23.33
N SER A 80 -16.52 -8.58 22.54
CA SER A 80 -15.83 -9.79 23.00
C SER A 80 -14.42 -9.47 23.53
N PRO A 81 -14.00 -9.97 24.70
CA PRO A 81 -12.65 -9.76 25.23
C PRO A 81 -11.52 -10.24 24.29
N GLY A 82 -11.82 -11.19 23.40
CA GLY A 82 -10.89 -11.69 22.38
C GLY A 82 -11.00 -10.98 21.03
N ALA A 83 -11.79 -9.90 20.93
CA ALA A 83 -11.96 -9.15 19.69
C ALA A 83 -10.62 -8.55 19.23
N LYS A 84 -10.44 -8.53 17.91
CA LYS A 84 -9.31 -7.90 17.22
C LYS A 84 -9.83 -6.85 16.25
N CYS A 85 -8.97 -5.91 15.85
CA CYS A 85 -9.29 -5.00 14.77
C CYS A 85 -9.54 -5.80 13.48
N LYS A 86 -10.61 -5.48 12.76
CA LYS A 86 -10.85 -6.03 11.42
C LYS A 86 -10.15 -5.16 10.40
N ILE A 87 -9.12 -5.69 9.74
CA ILE A 87 -8.24 -4.93 8.85
C ILE A 87 -8.66 -5.14 7.39
N PHE A 88 -9.03 -4.03 6.74
CA PHE A 88 -9.35 -3.96 5.31
C PHE A 88 -8.14 -3.44 4.55
N LEU A 89 -7.62 -4.24 3.62
CA LEU A 89 -6.53 -3.85 2.73
C LEU A 89 -7.09 -3.58 1.33
N GLY A 90 -7.11 -2.29 0.97
CA GLY A 90 -7.42 -1.84 -0.38
C GLY A 90 -6.15 -1.60 -1.19
N TYR A 91 -6.09 -2.10 -2.42
CA TYR A 91 -4.98 -1.81 -3.35
C TYR A 91 -5.47 -1.71 -4.80
N THR A 92 -4.74 -0.94 -5.60
CA THR A 92 -4.98 -0.80 -7.04
C THR A 92 -4.22 -1.88 -7.83
N SER A 93 -4.69 -2.20 -9.05
CA SER A 93 -4.10 -3.26 -9.88
C SER A 93 -2.60 -3.11 -10.12
N ASN A 94 -2.13 -1.87 -10.34
CA ASN A 94 -0.71 -1.59 -10.60
C ASN A 94 0.22 -2.02 -9.46
N MET A 95 -0.26 -2.14 -8.22
CA MET A 95 0.54 -2.66 -7.10
C MET A 95 0.84 -4.15 -7.28
N VAL A 96 -0.13 -4.90 -7.83
CA VAL A 96 0.05 -6.32 -8.16
C VAL A 96 0.88 -6.48 -9.44
N SER A 97 0.77 -5.57 -10.40
CA SER A 97 1.71 -5.50 -11.54
C SER A 97 3.15 -5.34 -11.06
N ALA A 98 3.36 -4.48 -10.05
CA ALA A 98 4.64 -4.21 -9.42
C ALA A 98 5.07 -5.30 -8.41
N GLY A 99 6.22 -5.09 -7.77
CA GLY A 99 6.74 -5.98 -6.72
C GLY A 99 5.99 -5.91 -5.39
N MET A 100 5.02 -5.00 -5.23
CA MET A 100 4.18 -4.95 -4.03
C MET A 100 3.31 -6.19 -3.87
N ARG A 101 3.09 -6.95 -4.96
CA ARG A 101 2.46 -8.26 -4.96
C ARG A 101 3.02 -9.20 -3.89
N GLU A 102 4.34 -9.29 -3.76
CA GLU A 102 4.99 -10.15 -2.76
C GLU A 102 4.68 -9.72 -1.33
N THR A 103 4.63 -8.42 -1.07
CA THR A 103 4.23 -7.85 0.23
C THR A 103 2.77 -8.16 0.54
N ILE A 104 1.86 -7.94 -0.41
CA ILE A 104 0.42 -8.26 -0.25
C ILE A 104 0.25 -9.76 0.01
N LYS A 105 0.93 -10.62 -0.78
CA LYS A 105 0.94 -12.07 -0.59
C LYS A 105 1.39 -12.45 0.82
N PHE A 106 2.44 -11.82 1.34
CA PHE A 106 2.92 -12.07 2.70
C PHE A 106 1.84 -11.75 3.74
N LEU A 107 1.26 -10.54 3.69
CA LEU A 107 0.22 -10.11 4.63
C LEU A 107 -0.98 -11.07 4.63
N VAL A 108 -1.44 -11.49 3.44
CA VAL A 108 -2.56 -12.42 3.29
C VAL A 108 -2.19 -13.83 3.77
N LYS A 109 -1.02 -14.34 3.39
CA LYS A 109 -0.55 -15.69 3.76
C LYS A 109 -0.47 -15.87 5.27
N TYR A 110 -0.02 -14.83 6.00
CA TYR A 110 0.12 -14.86 7.45
C TYR A 110 -1.09 -14.30 8.20
N LYS A 111 -2.23 -14.10 7.50
CA LYS A 111 -3.50 -13.63 8.10
C LYS A 111 -3.34 -12.32 8.89
N MET A 112 -2.55 -11.39 8.36
CA MET A 112 -2.37 -10.06 8.94
C MET A 112 -3.46 -9.07 8.48
N VAL A 113 -4.31 -9.48 7.55
CA VAL A 113 -5.45 -8.72 7.02
C VAL A 113 -6.67 -9.63 6.90
N ASP A 114 -7.87 -9.08 7.08
CA ASP A 114 -9.12 -9.84 7.08
C ASP A 114 -9.87 -9.74 5.75
N VAL A 115 -9.77 -8.59 5.08
CA VAL A 115 -10.53 -8.29 3.86
C VAL A 115 -9.62 -7.67 2.82
N LEU A 116 -9.71 -8.14 1.57
CA LEU A 116 -9.08 -7.51 0.41
C LEU A 116 -10.11 -6.81 -0.46
N VAL A 117 -9.77 -5.61 -0.93
CA VAL A 117 -10.53 -4.89 -1.95
C VAL A 117 -9.57 -4.47 -3.05
N SER A 118 -9.85 -4.92 -4.28
CA SER A 118 -9.02 -4.61 -5.46
C SER A 118 -9.88 -4.56 -6.71
N SER A 119 -9.36 -3.95 -7.78
CA SER A 119 -9.91 -4.06 -9.12
C SER A 119 -9.59 -5.42 -9.75
N ALA A 120 -10.25 -5.74 -10.87
CA ALA A 120 -10.02 -6.98 -11.64
C ALA A 120 -8.54 -7.19 -11.99
N GLY A 121 -7.85 -6.13 -12.40
CA GLY A 121 -6.41 -6.16 -12.70
C GLY A 121 -5.55 -6.70 -11.54
N GLY A 122 -5.90 -6.37 -10.29
CA GLY A 122 -5.15 -6.88 -9.13
C GLY A 122 -5.43 -8.35 -8.82
N ILE A 123 -6.46 -8.95 -9.42
CA ILE A 123 -6.74 -10.38 -9.32
C ILE A 123 -6.11 -11.12 -10.51
N GLU A 124 -6.40 -10.70 -11.73
CA GLU A 124 -5.90 -11.39 -12.94
C GLU A 124 -4.38 -11.36 -13.03
N GLU A 125 -3.73 -10.25 -12.67
CA GLU A 125 -2.27 -10.14 -12.77
C GLU A 125 -1.53 -11.01 -11.75
N ASP A 126 -2.14 -11.34 -10.60
CA ASP A 126 -1.57 -12.30 -9.65
C ASP A 126 -1.54 -13.72 -10.24
N PHE A 127 -2.60 -14.12 -10.93
CA PHE A 127 -2.64 -15.39 -11.66
C PHE A 127 -1.68 -15.38 -12.86
N ILE A 128 -1.68 -14.32 -13.66
CA ILE A 128 -0.80 -14.18 -14.83
C ILE A 128 0.68 -14.29 -14.41
N LYS A 129 1.07 -13.72 -13.26
CA LYS A 129 2.44 -13.84 -12.73
C LYS A 129 2.87 -15.26 -12.37
N CYS A 130 1.92 -16.17 -12.16
CA CYS A 130 2.21 -17.59 -11.99
C CYS A 130 2.46 -18.32 -13.32
N LEU A 131 2.08 -17.71 -14.46
CA LEU A 131 2.14 -18.30 -15.81
C LEU A 131 3.25 -17.67 -16.67
N GLY A 132 3.66 -16.44 -16.37
CA GLY A 132 4.74 -15.75 -17.08
C GLY A 132 5.28 -14.54 -16.31
N PRO A 133 6.54 -14.15 -16.53
CA PRO A 133 7.15 -13.03 -15.83
C PRO A 133 6.68 -11.68 -16.38
N THR A 134 6.76 -10.66 -15.53
CA THR A 134 6.66 -9.24 -15.90
C THR A 134 8.06 -8.63 -15.85
N GLY A 135 8.47 -7.92 -16.90
CA GLY A 135 9.79 -7.29 -16.99
C GLY A 135 9.78 -5.83 -16.59
N VAL A 136 10.94 -5.30 -16.17
CA VAL A 136 11.17 -3.86 -15.99
C VAL A 136 11.54 -3.24 -17.35
N GLY A 137 10.94 -2.10 -17.65
CA GLY A 137 11.17 -1.26 -18.83
C GLY A 137 11.25 0.22 -18.44
N SER A 138 10.67 1.09 -19.26
CA SER A 138 10.65 2.55 -19.04
C SER A 138 9.30 3.16 -19.43
N PHE A 139 8.94 4.26 -18.78
CA PHE A 139 7.76 5.07 -19.11
C PHE A 139 7.83 5.62 -20.55
N ASP A 140 9.02 5.89 -21.07
CA ASP A 140 9.23 6.56 -22.36
C ASP A 140 9.16 5.63 -23.57
N LEU A 141 9.00 4.32 -23.34
CA LEU A 141 8.90 3.32 -24.41
C LEU A 141 7.69 3.60 -25.31
N LYS A 142 7.94 3.73 -26.61
CA LYS A 142 6.93 4.14 -27.60
C LYS A 142 5.92 3.02 -27.84
N GLY A 143 4.64 3.32 -27.57
CA GLY A 143 3.54 2.36 -27.68
C GLY A 143 3.42 1.68 -29.05
N HIS A 144 3.64 2.41 -30.15
CA HIS A 144 3.58 1.83 -31.50
C HIS A 144 4.68 0.77 -31.74
N ILE A 145 5.85 0.90 -31.11
CA ILE A 145 6.93 -0.10 -31.18
C ILE A 145 6.57 -1.30 -30.31
N LEU A 146 6.10 -1.06 -29.08
CA LEU A 146 5.70 -2.12 -28.16
C LEU A 146 4.57 -2.97 -28.73
N ARG A 147 3.57 -2.34 -29.35
CA ARG A 147 2.46 -3.04 -30.00
C ARG A 147 2.94 -3.96 -31.12
N LYS A 148 3.86 -3.51 -31.98
CA LYS A 148 4.48 -4.34 -33.02
C LYS A 148 5.26 -5.54 -32.47
N LYS A 149 5.74 -5.45 -31.23
CA LYS A 149 6.47 -6.51 -30.52
C LYS A 149 5.60 -7.38 -29.61
N GLY A 150 4.28 -7.12 -29.53
CA GLY A 150 3.40 -7.85 -28.61
C GLY A 150 3.74 -7.62 -27.14
N LEU A 151 4.17 -6.42 -26.77
CA LEU A 151 4.48 -6.04 -25.39
C LEU A 151 3.43 -5.04 -24.87
N ASN A 152 2.81 -5.35 -23.75
CA ASN A 152 1.86 -4.48 -23.05
C ASN A 152 2.60 -3.70 -21.95
N ARG A 153 2.41 -2.37 -21.87
CA ARG A 153 3.13 -1.50 -20.91
C ARG A 153 2.24 -1.12 -19.73
N ILE A 154 2.76 -1.24 -18.52
CA ILE A 154 2.14 -0.77 -17.26
C ILE A 154 3.14 0.14 -16.56
N GLY A 155 3.04 1.46 -16.75
CA GLY A 155 4.05 2.39 -16.26
C GLY A 155 5.43 2.13 -16.87
N ASN A 156 6.40 1.73 -16.04
CA ASN A 156 7.74 1.25 -16.44
C ASN A 156 7.83 -0.29 -16.44
N LEU A 157 6.74 -1.03 -16.47
CA LEU A 157 6.72 -2.49 -16.54
C LEU A 157 6.25 -2.96 -17.92
N LEU A 158 6.67 -4.16 -18.31
CA LEU A 158 6.32 -4.80 -19.58
C LEU A 158 5.78 -6.21 -19.34
N VAL A 159 4.59 -6.47 -19.88
CA VAL A 159 3.94 -7.79 -19.86
C VAL A 159 3.87 -8.31 -21.30
N PRO A 160 4.55 -9.41 -21.63
CA PRO A 160 4.41 -10.05 -22.94
C PRO A 160 2.98 -10.50 -23.19
N ASN A 161 2.48 -10.33 -24.43
CA ASN A 161 1.11 -10.74 -24.78
C ASN A 161 0.89 -12.26 -24.59
N ASP A 162 1.94 -13.06 -24.74
CA ASP A 162 1.96 -14.50 -24.48
C ASP A 162 1.47 -14.85 -23.05
N ASN A 163 1.73 -13.98 -22.07
CA ASN A 163 1.25 -14.17 -20.70
C ASN A 163 -0.30 -14.18 -20.65
N TYR A 164 -0.96 -13.33 -21.44
CA TYR A 164 -2.42 -13.30 -21.54
C TYR A 164 -2.97 -14.50 -22.31
N CYS A 165 -2.26 -14.98 -23.34
CA CYS A 165 -2.64 -16.20 -24.04
C CYS A 165 -2.60 -17.42 -23.10
N LYS A 166 -1.54 -17.56 -22.31
CA LYS A 166 -1.43 -18.60 -21.27
C LYS A 166 -2.53 -18.49 -20.22
N PHE A 167 -2.87 -17.26 -19.83
CA PHE A 167 -3.95 -17.02 -18.88
C PHE A 167 -5.31 -17.44 -19.44
N GLU A 168 -5.61 -17.11 -20.70
CA GLU A 168 -6.83 -17.54 -21.37
C GLU A 168 -6.94 -19.08 -21.43
N ASP A 169 -5.84 -19.76 -21.79
CA ASP A 169 -5.81 -21.23 -21.84
C ASP A 169 -6.05 -21.86 -20.46
N TRP A 170 -5.48 -21.27 -19.41
CA TRP A 170 -5.72 -21.71 -18.03
C TRP A 170 -7.15 -21.41 -17.55
N GLU A 171 -7.67 -20.21 -17.82
CA GLU A 171 -8.98 -19.75 -17.37
C GLU A 171 -10.11 -20.56 -18.01
N LYS A 172 -10.00 -20.91 -19.30
CA LYS A 172 -11.00 -21.74 -20.02
C LYS A 172 -11.37 -23.00 -19.23
N GLY A 173 -10.37 -23.68 -18.67
CA GLY A 173 -10.59 -24.88 -17.86
C GLY A 173 -11.40 -24.63 -16.59
N LEU A 174 -11.25 -23.46 -15.96
CA LEU A 174 -12.03 -23.05 -14.79
C LEU A 174 -13.45 -22.66 -15.18
N THR A 175 -13.61 -21.86 -16.24
CA THR A 175 -14.91 -21.33 -16.66
C THR A 175 -15.86 -22.45 -17.09
N THR A 176 -15.38 -23.47 -17.80
CA THR A 176 -16.19 -24.66 -18.13
C THR A 176 -16.73 -25.37 -16.89
N ARG A 177 -15.90 -25.53 -15.84
CA ARG A 177 -16.31 -26.17 -14.58
C ARG A 177 -17.31 -25.29 -13.82
N THR A 178 -17.07 -23.99 -13.76
CA THR A 178 -17.97 -23.03 -13.12
C THR A 178 -19.35 -23.07 -13.76
N GLN A 179 -19.42 -23.11 -15.09
CA GLN A 179 -20.70 -23.13 -15.82
C GLN A 179 -21.49 -24.42 -15.58
N TYR A 180 -20.80 -25.56 -15.46
CA TYR A 180 -21.41 -26.83 -15.05
C TYR A 180 -22.00 -26.76 -13.63
N ILE A 181 -21.25 -26.19 -12.67
CA ILE A 181 -21.72 -26.00 -11.29
C ILE A 181 -22.95 -25.09 -11.24
N ILE A 182 -22.93 -23.98 -11.99
CA ILE A 182 -24.08 -23.06 -12.08
C ILE A 182 -25.33 -23.80 -12.57
N GLY A 183 -25.20 -24.61 -13.63
CA GLY A 183 -26.30 -25.38 -14.20
C GLY A 183 -26.89 -26.41 -13.25
N LEU A 184 -26.06 -27.09 -12.44
CA LEU A 184 -26.50 -28.13 -11.53
C LEU A 184 -26.98 -27.62 -10.17
N GLN A 185 -26.27 -26.67 -9.57
CA GLN A 185 -26.47 -26.29 -8.16
C GLN A 185 -27.30 -25.01 -7.98
N LYS A 186 -27.71 -24.35 -9.08
CA LYS A 186 -28.38 -23.03 -9.06
C LYS A 186 -27.64 -21.99 -8.20
N THR A 187 -26.32 -22.13 -8.08
CA THR A 187 -25.48 -21.27 -7.27
C THR A 187 -25.31 -19.91 -7.96
N LYS A 188 -25.52 -18.82 -7.21
CA LYS A 188 -25.23 -17.47 -7.70
C LYS A 188 -23.75 -17.15 -7.47
N PHE A 189 -23.01 -16.94 -8.56
CA PHE A 189 -21.66 -16.41 -8.50
C PHE A 189 -21.70 -14.89 -8.45
N GLN A 190 -20.84 -14.34 -7.60
CA GLN A 190 -20.60 -12.91 -7.48
C GLN A 190 -19.12 -12.72 -7.18
N CYS A 191 -18.54 -11.59 -7.60
CA CYS A 191 -17.34 -11.11 -6.91
C CYS A 191 -17.69 -11.03 -5.42
N SER A 192 -16.85 -11.62 -4.56
CA SER A 192 -17.17 -11.74 -3.13
C SER A 192 -17.46 -10.36 -2.54
N ALA A 193 -18.74 -10.09 -2.27
CA ALA A 193 -19.16 -8.87 -1.59
C ALA A 193 -19.10 -9.09 -0.08
N LEU A 194 -18.68 -8.06 0.65
CA LEU A 194 -18.84 -8.00 2.09
C LEU A 194 -20.34 -8.12 2.40
N ARG A 195 -20.70 -9.14 3.18
CA ARG A 195 -22.03 -9.29 3.77
C ARG A 195 -22.01 -8.76 5.20
#